data_AF-A4FQG4-F1
#
_entry.id   AF-A4FQG4-F1
#
_cell.length_a   1.000
_cell.length_b   1.000
_cell.length_c   1.000
_cell.angle_alpha   90.00
_cell.angle_beta   90.00
_cell.angle_gamma   90.00
#
_symmetry.space_group_name_H-M   'P 1'
#
loop_
_entity.id
_entity.type
_entity.pdbx_description
1 polymer ?
#
loop_
_entity_poly.entity_id
_entity_poly.type
_entity_poly.pdbx_seq_one_letter_code
_entity_poly.pdbx_strand_id
1 'polypeptide(L)' 'MGAWAMIDRCPIDYNVCKDVIELRVGDGGDVLELTATESGLANLVAKATEALGAFRAAQVAGT' A
#
# COMPACT_ATOMS: atom_id res chain seq x y z
N MET A 1 -14.06 10.80 7.13
CA MET A 1 -14.51 9.60 6.38
C MET A 1 -13.29 9.04 5.66
N GLY A 2 -13.01 7.75 5.80
CA GLY A 2 -11.98 7.07 5.00
C GLY A 2 -12.65 6.27 3.87
N ALA A 3 -12.00 6.20 2.72
CA ALA A 3 -12.44 5.34 1.61
C ALA A 3 -11.54 4.09 1.56
N TRP A 4 -12.15 2.92 1.42
CA TRP A 4 -11.43 1.67 1.16
C TRP A 4 -11.28 1.49 -0.34
N ALA A 5 -10.05 1.23 -0.80
CA ALA A 5 -9.75 0.92 -2.20
C ALA A 5 -9.25 -0.53 -2.31
N MET A 6 -9.68 -1.24 -3.36
CA MET A 6 -9.20 -2.59 -3.68
C MET A 6 -8.06 -2.49 -4.69
N ILE A 7 -6.92 -3.13 -4.40
CA ILE A 7 -5.64 -2.94 -5.12
C ILE A 7 -5.33 -4.11 -6.09
N ASP A 8 -6.25 -5.06 -6.30
CA ASP A 8 -5.97 -6.34 -6.98
C ASP A 8 -5.53 -6.23 -8.46
N ARG A 9 -5.85 -5.13 -9.17
CA ARG A 9 -5.56 -4.99 -10.62
C ARG A 9 -5.10 -3.59 -11.04
N CYS A 10 -4.67 -2.76 -10.11
CA CYS A 10 -4.26 -1.41 -10.42
C CYS A 10 -2.72 -1.26 -10.45
N PRO A 11 -2.17 -0.38 -11.31
CA PRO A 11 -0.75 -0.07 -11.28
C PRO A 11 -0.38 0.63 -9.97
N ILE A 12 0.83 0.35 -9.49
CA ILE A 12 1.45 1.06 -8.39
C ILE A 12 2.72 1.69 -8.93
N ASP A 13 2.73 3.02 -8.98
CA ASP A 13 3.87 3.81 -9.42
C ASP A 13 4.48 4.57 -8.24
N TYR A 14 5.76 4.90 -8.35
CA TYR A 14 6.43 5.75 -7.37
C TYR A 14 7.40 6.72 -8.03
N ASN A 15 7.64 7.82 -7.33
CA ASN A 15 8.65 8.81 -7.68
C ASN A 15 9.44 9.21 -6.44
N VAL A 16 10.77 9.31 -6.56
CA VAL A 16 11.65 9.69 -5.45
C VAL A 16 12.01 11.17 -5.60
N CYS A 17 11.47 11.98 -4.70
CA CYS A 17 11.61 13.43 -4.67
C CYS A 17 12.45 13.85 -3.45
N LYS A 18 13.77 13.88 -3.61
CA LYS A 18 14.72 14.24 -2.53
C LYS A 18 14.52 13.39 -1.26
N ASP A 19 13.84 13.92 -0.26
CA ASP A 19 13.59 13.35 1.07
C ASP A 19 12.22 12.67 1.20
N VAL A 20 11.39 12.74 0.15
CA VAL A 20 10.07 12.12 0.10
C VAL A 20 9.92 11.20 -1.10
N ILE A 21 9.13 10.14 -0.92
CA ILE A 21 8.65 9.25 -1.96
C ILE A 21 7.17 9.57 -2.18
N GLU A 22 6.79 9.80 -3.43
CA GLU A 22 5.41 9.89 -3.87
C GLU A 22 5.01 8.51 -4.38
N LEU A 23 3.95 7.92 -3.84
CA LEU A 23 3.36 6.67 -4.33
C LEU A 23 1.98 6.95 -4.89
N ARG A 24 1.71 6.34 -6.03
CA ARG A 24 0.42 6.36 -6.70
C ARG A 24 -0.08 4.93 -6.83
N VAL A 25 -1.31 4.70 -6.41
CA VAL A 25 -2.02 3.42 -6.55
C VAL A 25 -3.28 3.70 -7.35
N GLY A 26 -3.44 3.04 -8.50
CA GLY A 26 -4.54 3.34 -9.43
C GLY A 26 -4.06 3.98 -10.73
N ASP A 27 -4.92 3.93 -11.73
CA ASP A 27 -4.86 4.72 -12.95
C ASP A 27 -6.16 5.51 -13.16
N GLY A 28 -6.12 6.57 -13.98
CA GLY A 28 -7.32 7.34 -14.33
C GLY A 28 -7.91 8.19 -13.19
N GLY A 29 -9.22 8.03 -12.93
CA GLY A 29 -10.02 8.87 -12.02
C GLY A 29 -10.11 8.39 -10.57
N ASP A 30 -9.70 7.15 -10.28
CA ASP A 30 -9.75 6.53 -8.95
C ASP A 30 -8.33 6.27 -8.43
N VAL A 31 -7.59 7.35 -8.21
CA VAL A 31 -6.18 7.31 -7.82
C VAL A 31 -6.05 7.61 -6.33
N LEU A 32 -5.31 6.76 -5.61
CA LEU A 32 -4.79 7.05 -4.27
C LEU A 32 -3.35 7.54 -4.41
N GLU A 33 -3.12 8.79 -4.02
CA GLU A 33 -1.78 9.39 -3.95
C GLU A 33 -1.36 9.58 -2.50
N LEU A 34 -0.15 9.16 -2.17
CA LEU A 34 0.42 9.30 -0.83
C LEU A 34 1.89 9.69 -0.90
N THR A 35 2.30 10.56 0.01
CA THR A 35 3.70 10.95 0.18
C THR A 35 4.24 10.39 1.49
N ALA A 36 5.46 9.89 1.47
CA ALA A 36 6.10 9.30 2.64
C ALA A 36 7.59 9.63 2.67
N THR A 37 8.15 9.85 3.86
CA THR A 37 9.61 9.81 4.07
C THR A 37 10.11 8.37 3.96
N GLU A 38 11.43 8.17 3.98
CA GLU A 38 12.04 6.84 4.09
C GLU A 38 11.46 6.04 5.28
N SER A 39 11.40 6.65 6.47
CA SER A 39 10.88 6.00 7.67
C SER A 39 9.37 5.70 7.58
N GLY A 40 8.60 6.59 6.94
CA GLY A 40 7.19 6.37 6.68
C GLY A 40 6.95 5.20 5.73
N LEU A 41 7.72 5.12 4.64
CA LEU A 41 7.65 4.02 3.68
C LEU A 41 8.08 2.69 4.30
N ALA A 42 9.16 2.69 5.10
CA ALA A 42 9.60 1.50 5.84
C ALA A 42 8.50 0.98 6.79
N ASN A 43 7.81 1.88 7.49
CA ASN A 43 6.68 1.52 8.35
C ASN A 43 5.50 0.95 7.55
N LEU A 44 5.18 1.53 6.39
CA LEU A 44 4.14 1.01 5.49
C LEU A 44 4.47 -0.42 5.03
N VAL A 45 5.70 -0.67 4.59
CA VAL A 45 6.16 -2.00 4.17
C VAL A 45 6.04 -3.01 5.32
N ALA A 46 6.46 -2.65 6.53
CA ALA A 46 6.35 -3.51 7.69
C ALA A 46 4.88 -3.89 7.97
N LYS A 47 3.97 -2.91 7.96
CA LYS A 47 2.54 -3.15 8.25
C LYS A 47 1.82 -3.91 7.15
N ALA A 48 2.11 -3.63 5.88
CA ALA A 48 1.56 -4.40 4.77
C ALA A 48 2.03 -5.87 4.82
N THR A 49 3.30 -6.11 5.18
CA THR A 49 3.85 -7.46 5.35
C THR A 49 3.19 -8.22 6.50
N GLU A 50 3.00 -7.56 7.65
CA GLU A 50 2.27 -8.11 8.79
C GLU A 50 0.84 -8.50 8.40
N ALA A 51 0.13 -7.60 7.72
CA ALA A 51 -1.24 -7.83 7.27
C ALA A 51 -1.34 -9.02 6.29
N LEU A 52 -0.40 -9.13 5.34
CA LEU A 52 -0.34 -10.26 4.41
C LEU A 52 -0.07 -11.59 5.13
N GLY A 53 0.81 -11.58 6.13
CA GLY A 53 1.07 -12.75 6.98
C GLY A 53 -0.18 -13.20 7.73
N ALA A 54 -0.88 -12.26 8.37
CA ALA A 54 -2.13 -12.52 9.08
C ALA A 54 -3.22 -13.07 8.15
N PHE A 55 -3.37 -12.49 6.96
CA PHE A 55 -4.32 -12.97 5.95
C PHE A 55 -4.05 -14.42 5.55
N ARG A 56 -2.79 -14.77 5.26
CA ARG A 56 -2.41 -16.16 4.92
C ARG A 56 -2.69 -17.14 6.05
N ALA A 57 -2.38 -16.76 7.29
CA ALA A 57 -2.66 -17.61 8.45
C ALA A 57 -4.17 -17.85 8.63
N ALA A 58 -4.99 -16.83 8.40
CA ALA A 58 -6.45 -16.95 8.46
C ALA A 58 -7.02 -17.87 7.37
N GLN A 59 -6.44 -17.89 6.17
CA GLN A 59 -6.86 -18.81 5.11
C GLN A 59 -6.57 -20.28 5.44
N VAL A 60 -5.46 -20.57 6.14
CA VAL A 60 -5.09 -21.94 6.56
C VAL A 60 -5.95 -22.42 7.74
N ALA A 61 -6.36 -21.51 8.64
CA ALA A 61 -7.20 -21.86 9.79
C ALA A 61 -8.68 -22.07 9.44
N GLY A 62 -9.11 -21.63 8.25
CA GLY A 62 -10.48 -21.78 7.73
C GLY A 62 -10.72 -23.03 6.88
N THR A 63 -9.70 -23.87 6.70
CA THR A 63 -9.76 -25.21 6.05
C THR A 63 -9.64 -26.32 7.08
#